data_AF-A0A3D2EPA4-F1
#
_entry.id   AF-A0A3D2EPA4-F1
#
_cell.length_a   1.000
_cell.length_b   1.000
_cell.length_c   1.000
_cell.angle_alpha   90.00
_cell.angle_beta   90.00
_cell.angle_gamma   90.00
#
_symmetry.space_group_name_H-M   'P 1'
#
loop_
_entity.id
_entity.type
_entity.pdbx_description
1 polymer ?
#
loop_
_entity_poly.entity_id
_entity_poly.type
_entity_poly.pdbx_seq_one_letter_code
_entity_poly.pdbx_strand_id
1 'polypeptide(L)' 'VDDRTIDSHIKRLRKKFKAVDENFNQIETLYGVGYRYKDTGLAA' A
#
# COMPACT_ATOMS: atom_id res chain seq x y z
N VAL A 1 -12.85 -5.52 12.15
CA VAL A 1 -11.93 -5.74 11.02
C VAL A 1 -10.65 -6.28 11.63
N ASP A 2 -10.30 -7.53 11.35
CA ASP A 2 -9.09 -8.20 11.87
C ASP A 2 -7.87 -7.84 11.01
N ASP A 3 -6.66 -7.95 11.54
CA ASP A 3 -5.40 -7.66 10.82
C ASP A 3 -5.29 -8.51 9.54
N ARG A 4 -5.78 -9.76 9.59
CA ARG A 4 -5.89 -10.65 8.43
C ARG A 4 -6.81 -10.12 7.33
N THR A 5 -7.82 -9.34 7.71
CA THR A 5 -8.72 -8.66 6.76
C THR A 5 -7.98 -7.50 6.10
N ILE A 6 -7.26 -6.68 6.88
CA ILE A 6 -6.46 -5.55 6.39
C ILE A 6 -5.43 -6.02 5.35
N ASP A 7 -4.68 -7.07 5.65
CA ASP A 7 -3.70 -7.67 4.72
C ASP A 7 -4.32 -8.05 3.37
N SER A 8 -5.52 -8.64 3.41
CA SER A 8 -6.24 -9.05 2.21
C SER A 8 -6.68 -7.84 1.38
N HIS A 9 -7.07 -6.74 2.02
CA HIS A 9 -7.39 -5.49 1.32
C HIS A 9 -6.14 -4.84 0.71
N ILE A 10 -5.02 -4.78 1.44
CA ILE A 10 -3.77 -4.21 0.92
C ILE A 10 -3.24 -5.01 -0.27
N LYS A 11 -3.28 -6.35 -0.22
CA LYS A 11 -2.92 -7.20 -1.36
C LYS A 11 -3.79 -6.90 -2.60
N ARG A 12 -5.10 -6.77 -2.42
CA ARG A 12 -6.03 -6.45 -3.52
C ARG A 12 -5.78 -5.07 -4.10
N LEU A 13 -5.52 -4.06 -3.25
CA LEU A 13 -5.18 -2.71 -3.68
C LEU A 13 -3.90 -2.69 -4.52
N ARG A 14 -2.79 -3.27 -4.01
CA ARG A 14 -1.53 -3.35 -4.75
C ARG A 14 -1.71 -4.03 -6.11
N LYS A 15 -2.52 -5.09 -6.19
CA LYS A 15 -2.81 -5.77 -7.47
C LYS A 15 -3.54 -4.85 -8.46
N LYS A 16 -4.54 -4.08 -8.00
CA LYS A 16 -5.27 -3.13 -8.87
C LYS A 16 -4.37 -2.04 -9.42
N PHE A 17 -3.50 -1.46 -8.58
CA PHE A 17 -2.55 -0.45 -9.04
C PHE A 17 -1.51 -1.04 -9.98
N LYS A 18 -0.97 -2.23 -9.69
CA LYS A 18 -0.03 -2.92 -10.59
C LYS A 18 -0.61 -3.27 -11.95
N ALA A 19 -1.93 -3.43 -12.06
CA ALA A 19 -2.58 -3.65 -13.33
C ALA A 19 -2.61 -2.39 -14.23
N VAL A 20 -2.42 -1.20 -13.65
CA VAL A 20 -2.37 0.09 -14.36
C VAL A 20 -0.93 0.60 -14.49
N ASP A 21 -0.11 0.39 -13.46
CA ASP A 21 1.30 0.75 -13.38
C ASP A 21 2.11 -0.40 -12.77
N GLU A 22 2.83 -1.15 -13.61
CA GLU A 22 3.62 -2.31 -13.18
C GLU A 22 4.68 -1.96 -12.12
N ASN A 23 5.14 -0.70 -12.10
CA ASN A 23 6.16 -0.20 -11.17
C ASN A 23 5.56 0.37 -9.87
N PHE A 24 4.25 0.27 -9.68
CA PHE A 24 3.58 0.80 -8.49
C PHE A 24 4.19 0.24 -7.19
N ASN A 25 4.71 1.15 -6.36
CA ASN A 25 5.30 0.84 -5.06
C ASN A 25 5.03 1.94 -4.02
N GLN A 26 3.81 2.50 -4.01
CA GLN A 26 3.44 3.60 -3.11
C GLN A 26 2.88 3.13 -1.76
N ILE A 27 2.41 1.88 -1.62
CA ILE A 27 1.92 1.34 -0.35
C ILE A 27 3.03 0.55 0.32
N GLU A 28 3.60 1.08 1.40
CA GLU A 28 4.64 0.45 2.21
C GLU A 28 4.06 -0.30 3.40
N THR A 29 4.78 -1.32 3.84
CA THR A 29 4.48 -2.06 5.08
C THR A 29 5.41 -1.54 6.17
N LEU A 30 4.83 -1.09 7.28
CA LEU A 30 5.52 -0.64 8.48
C LEU A 30 5.37 -1.73 9.56
N TYR A 31 6.47 -2.42 9.87
CA TYR A 31 6.49 -3.47 10.88
C TYR A 31 6.00 -2.95 12.23
N GLY A 32 5.01 -3.64 12.81
CA GLY A 32 4.42 -3.28 14.11
C GLY A 32 3.46 -2.09 14.10
N VAL A 33 3.24 -1.43 12.95
CA VAL A 33 2.38 -0.24 12.83
C VAL A 33 1.27 -0.44 11.80
N GLY A 34 1.55 -1.11 10.68
CA GLY A 34 0.57 -1.38 9.62
C GLY A 34 1.09 -0.96 8.25
N TYR A 35 0.35 -0.09 7.56
CA TYR A 35 0.64 0.28 6.17
C TYR A 35 0.63 1.80 5.98
N ARG A 36 1.50 2.30 5.10
CA ARG A 36 1.62 3.72 4.80
C ARG A 36 1.60 3.95 3.30
N TYR A 37 0.87 4.95 2.86
CA TYR A 37 1.00 5.47 1.51
C TYR A 37 2.15 6.48 1.47
N LYS A 38 3.09 6.32 0.53
CA LYS A 38 4.15 7.29 0.28
C LYS A 38 3.48 8.60 -0.11
N ASP A 39 3.68 9.62 0.72
CA ASP A 39 3.27 10.96 0.36
C ASP A 39 4.23 11.46 -0.71
N THR A 40 3.76 11.57 -1.96
CA THR A 40 4.41 12.41 -2.98
C THR A 40 4.12 13.87 -2.67
N GLY A 41 4.38 14.30 -1.44
CA GLY A 41 4.49 15.69 -1.10
C GLY A 41 5.75 16.19 -1.79
N LEU A 42 5.60 17.13 -2.71
CA LEU A 42 6.68 17.97 -3.20
C LEU A 42 7.49 18.41 -1.96
N ALA A 43 8.66 17.81 -1.73
CA ALA A 43 9.61 18.35 -0.78
C ALA A 43 10.10 19.66 -1.40
N ALA A 44 9.57 20.76 -0.87
CA ALA A 44 10.16 22.08 -1.01
C ALA A 44 11.59 22.09 -0.44
#